data_AF-A5Y6J9-F1
#
_entry.id   AF-A5Y6J9-F1
#
_cell.length_a   1.000
_cell.length_b   1.000
_cell.length_c   1.000
_cell.angle_alpha   90.00
_cell.angle_beta   90.00
_cell.angle_gamma   90.00
#
_symmetry.space_group_name_H-M   'P 1'
#
loop_
_entity.id
_entity.type
_entity.pdbx_description
1 polymer ?
#
loop_
_entity_poly.entity_id
_entity_poly.type
_entity_poly.pdbx_seq_one_letter_code
_entity_poly.pdbx_strand_id
1 'polypeptide(L)' 'QSLGHHIANDAIRDRIFPEYDKLKKENRLDFEPSPYDVALIGDYNIGGDAWASRMLLEEMGLRVVAQWSGDGT' A
#
# COMPACT_ATOMS: atom_id res chain seq x y z
N GLN A 1 2.56 -22.36 -1.68
CA GLN A 1 2.00 -21.03 -1.31
C GLN A 1 3.12 -20.07 -0.86
N SER A 2 3.93 -20.40 0.15
CA SER A 2 4.97 -19.50 0.69
C SER A 2 5.94 -18.91 -0.34
N LEU A 3 6.57 -19.74 -1.20
CA LEU A 3 7.48 -19.25 -2.24
C LEU A 3 6.76 -18.35 -3.28
N GLY A 4 5.47 -18.60 -3.53
CA GLY A 4 4.66 -17.75 -4.40
C GLY A 4 4.52 -16.33 -3.86
N HIS A 5 4.37 -16.16 -2.53
CA HIS A 5 4.35 -14.84 -1.89
C HIS A 5 5.71 -14.13 -2.06
N HIS A 6 6.82 -14.86 -1.92
CA HIS A 6 8.16 -14.29 -2.13
C HIS A 6 8.34 -13.80 -3.57
N ILE A 7 8.00 -14.64 -4.55
CA ILE A 7 8.10 -14.28 -5.98
C ILE A 7 7.21 -13.09 -6.31
N ALA A 8 5.98 -13.05 -5.77
CA ALA A 8 5.07 -11.93 -5.98
C ALA A 8 5.63 -10.61 -5.40
N ASN A 9 6.18 -10.65 -4.18
CA ASN A 9 6.80 -9.48 -3.56
C ASN A 9 8.02 -8.99 -4.35
N ASP A 10 8.85 -9.91 -4.83
CA ASP A 10 10.00 -9.58 -5.68
C ASP A 10 9.57 -8.95 -7.01
N ALA A 11 8.51 -9.47 -7.63
CA ALA A 11 7.97 -8.91 -8.86
C ALA A 11 7.47 -7.47 -8.65
N ILE A 12 6.77 -7.20 -7.54
CA ILE A 12 6.32 -5.83 -7.23
C ILE A 12 7.52 -4.90 -6.99
N ARG A 13 8.52 -5.35 -6.21
CA ARG A 13 9.76 -4.61 -5.97
C ARG A 13 10.47 -4.27 -7.28
N ASP A 14 10.60 -5.23 -8.18
CA ASP A 14 11.44 -5.10 -9.38
C ASP A 14 10.71 -4.41 -10.54
N ARG A 15 9.38 -4.36 -10.52
CA ARG A 15 8.57 -3.87 -11.66
C ARG A 15 7.70 -2.66 -11.36
N ILE A 16 7.19 -2.52 -10.14
CA ILE A 16 6.24 -1.44 -9.79
C ILE A 16 6.95 -0.29 -9.07
N PHE A 17 7.72 -0.58 -8.02
CA PHE A 17 8.44 0.47 -7.27
C PHE A 17 9.43 1.32 -8.09
N PRO A 18 10.07 0.82 -9.16
CA PRO A 18 10.91 1.66 -10.01
C PRO A 18 10.15 2.80 -10.70
N GLU A 19 8.83 2.67 -10.90
CA GLU A 19 8.00 3.74 -11.45
C GLU A 19 7.84 4.90 -10.45
N TYR A 20 7.62 4.59 -9.17
CA TYR A 20 7.64 5.59 -8.11
C TYR A 20 9.00 6.30 -8.04
N ASP A 21 10.12 5.56 -8.07
CA ASP A 21 11.46 6.14 -8.04
C ASP A 21 11.73 7.06 -9.23
N LYS A 22 11.22 6.69 -10.41
CA LYS A 22 11.30 7.50 -11.63
C LYS A 22 10.50 8.79 -11.47
N LEU A 23 9.23 8.70 -11.07
CA LEU A 23 8.37 9.87 -10.86
C LEU A 23 8.93 10.82 -9.80
N LYS A 24 9.52 10.27 -8.73
CA LYS A 24 10.22 11.05 -7.70
C LYS A 24 11.40 11.82 -8.26
N LYS A 25 12.27 11.16 -9.05
CA LYS A 25 13.44 11.79 -9.67
C LYS A 25 13.06 12.88 -10.68
N GLU A 26 11.96 12.67 -11.40
CA GLU A 26 11.42 13.64 -12.36
C GLU A 26 10.65 14.78 -11.70
N ASN A 27 10.51 14.78 -10.36
CA ASN A 27 9.69 15.71 -9.60
C ASN A 27 8.23 15.78 -10.09
N ARG A 28 7.68 14.61 -10.44
CA ARG A 28 6.32 14.40 -10.98
C ARG A 28 5.40 13.66 -10.00
N LEU A 29 5.81 13.49 -8.76
CA LEU A 29 4.94 12.97 -7.72
C LEU A 29 3.95 14.06 -7.30
N ASP A 30 2.68 13.83 -7.56
CA ASP A 30 1.57 14.65 -7.05
C ASP A 30 1.06 14.02 -5.75
N PHE A 31 1.90 14.04 -4.72
CA PHE A 31 1.59 13.50 -3.40
C PHE A 31 2.26 14.32 -2.30
N GLU A 32 1.45 14.89 -1.42
CA GLU A 32 1.90 15.61 -0.24
C GLU A 32 1.84 14.70 1.00
N PRO A 33 3.01 14.30 1.56
CA PRO A 33 3.06 13.40 2.70
C PRO A 33 2.60 14.07 4.00
N SER A 34 1.97 13.29 4.87
CA SER A 34 1.57 13.67 6.22
C SER A 34 2.34 12.84 7.26
N PRO A 35 2.61 13.38 8.48
CA PRO A 35 3.19 12.61 9.58
C PRO A 35 2.37 11.39 10.02
N TYR A 36 1.11 11.29 9.57
CA TYR A 36 0.16 10.23 9.96
C TYR A 36 -0.17 9.26 8.83
N ASP A 37 0.62 9.27 7.74
CA ASP A 37 0.44 8.34 6.63
C ASP A 37 0.90 6.93 7.01
N VAL A 38 0.02 5.95 6.79
CA VAL A 38 0.30 4.53 7.04
C VAL A 38 -0.18 3.67 5.87
N ALA A 39 0.39 2.48 5.73
CA ALA A 39 -0.07 1.46 4.78
C ALA A 39 -0.50 0.19 5.52
N LEU A 40 -1.62 -0.40 5.10
CA LEU A 40 -2.04 -1.73 5.53
C LEU A 40 -1.36 -2.76 4.64
N ILE A 41 -0.45 -3.57 5.18
CA ILE A 41 0.34 -4.55 4.41
C ILE A 41 -0.02 -5.98 4.84
N GLY A 42 -0.43 -6.80 3.88
CA GLY A 42 -0.73 -8.22 4.08
C GLY A 42 -2.19 -8.52 4.42
N ASP A 43 -3.12 -7.60 4.12
CA ASP A 43 -4.55 -7.82 4.25
C ASP A 43 -5.19 -7.95 2.86
N TYR A 44 -5.89 -9.06 2.64
CA TYR A 44 -6.53 -9.39 1.37
C TYR A 44 -8.03 -9.02 1.35
N ASN A 45 -8.50 -8.31 2.38
CA ASN A 45 -9.85 -7.81 2.53
C ASN A 45 -10.93 -8.90 2.40
N ILE A 46 -10.67 -10.06 2.98
CA ILE A 46 -11.59 -11.21 2.91
C ILE A 46 -12.90 -10.81 3.59
N GLY A 47 -14.00 -10.78 2.85
CA GLY A 47 -15.30 -10.39 3.41
C GLY A 47 -15.38 -8.96 3.96
N GLY A 48 -14.42 -8.08 3.64
CA GLY A 48 -14.39 -6.69 4.13
C GLY A 48 -13.49 -6.45 5.35
N ASP A 49 -12.67 -7.42 5.77
CA ASP A 49 -11.79 -7.32 6.95
C ASP A 49 -10.89 -6.06 6.95
N ALA A 50 -10.33 -5.71 5.79
CA ALA A 50 -9.42 -4.58 5.67
C ALA A 50 -10.18 -3.25 5.77
N TRP A 51 -11.42 -3.19 5.28
CA TRP A 51 -12.27 -2.01 5.43
C TRP A 51 -12.59 -1.72 6.89
N ALA A 52 -12.92 -2.76 7.66
CA ALA A 52 -13.17 -2.61 9.09
C ALA A 52 -11.92 -2.14 9.84
N SER A 53 -10.75 -2.68 9.50
CA SER A 53 -9.46 -2.26 10.07
C SER A 53 -9.11 -0.81 9.70
N ARG A 54 -9.26 -0.44 8.42
CA ARG A 54 -9.02 0.91 7.91
C ARG A 54 -9.87 1.95 8.63
N MET A 55 -11.16 1.68 8.80
CA MET A 55 -12.09 2.57 9.49
C MET A 55 -11.56 2.97 10.87
N LEU A 56 -11.10 2.00 11.66
CA LEU A 56 -10.55 2.26 12.99
C LEU A 56 -9.27 3.10 12.94
N LEU A 57 -8.37 2.83 12.00
CA LEU A 57 -7.13 3.60 11.85
C LEU A 57 -7.40 5.06 11.45
N GLU A 58 -8.36 5.29 10.55
CA GLU A 58 -8.74 6.63 10.13
C GLU A 58 -9.49 7.39 11.23
N GLU A 59 -10.35 6.71 12.00
CA GLU A 59 -10.99 7.29 13.20
C GLU A 59 -9.97 7.68 14.27
N MET A 60 -8.83 6.99 14.37
CA MET A 60 -7.71 7.36 15.23
C MET A 60 -6.92 8.58 14.73
N GLY A 61 -7.21 9.09 13.53
CA GLY A 61 -6.53 10.22 12.91
C GLY A 61 -5.35 9.85 12.00
N LEU A 62 -5.18 8.57 11.66
CA LEU A 62 -4.22 8.15 10.64
C LEU A 62 -4.81 8.32 9.24
N ARG A 63 -3.95 8.41 8.22
CA ARG A 63 -4.37 8.37 6.81
C ARG A 63 -3.85 7.09 6.18
N VAL A 64 -4.74 6.16 5.83
CA VAL A 64 -4.36 4.92 5.14
C VAL A 64 -4.14 5.22 3.66
N VAL A 65 -2.88 5.32 3.25
CA VAL A 65 -2.49 5.69 1.88
C VAL A 65 -2.44 4.50 0.93
N ALA A 66 -2.33 3.28 1.45
CA ALA A 66 -2.32 2.05 0.68
C ALA A 66 -2.87 0.87 1.48
N GLN A 67 -3.47 -0.09 0.78
CA GLN A 67 -3.92 -1.37 1.31
C GLN A 67 -3.45 -2.48 0.38
N TRP A 68 -2.61 -3.37 0.88
CA TRP A 68 -1.93 -4.40 0.10
C TRP A 68 -2.38 -5.79 0.55
N SER A 69 -3.15 -6.54 -0.26
CA SER A 69 -3.64 -6.20 -1.62
C SER A 69 -5.15 -6.30 -1.82
N GLY A 70 -5.91 -6.63 -0.78
CA GLY A 70 -7.37 -6.54 -0.86
C GLY A 70 -7.76 -5.10 -1.17
N ASP A 71 -8.63 -4.87 -2.16
CA ASP A 71 -9.06 -3.53 -2.59
C ASP A 71 -7.91 -2.55 -2.95
N GLY A 72 -6.72 -3.06 -3.30
CA GLY A 72 -5.57 -2.26 -3.71
C GLY A 72 -5.65 -1.79 -5.17
N THR A 73 -5.14 -0.59 -5.45
CA THR A 73 -5.02 0.02 -6.79
C THR A 73 -3.63 0.56 -7.04
#